data_AF-A0A2N2MLW9-F1
#
_entry.id   AF-A0A2N2MLW9-F1
#
_cell.length_a   1.000
_cell.length_b   1.000
_cell.length_c   1.000
_cell.angle_alpha   90.00
_cell.angle_beta   90.00
_cell.angle_gamma   90.00
#
_symmetry.space_group_name_H-M   'P 1'
#
loop_
_entity.id
_entity.type
_entity.pdbx_description
1 polymer ?
#
loop_
_entity_poly.entity_id
_entity_poly.type
_entity_poly.pdbx_seq_one_letter_code
_entity_poly.pdbx_strand_id
1 'polypeptide(L)'
;MHSLFGSTPPIKPALKNANARLASGDYQLAAQSYESLFDHAELQGRPQLAYLYFQAGRARMMSGQFSVAVSYLRRGLEILSEHHRYLQLHQAAQRIKSELEQRGLVREARLISALAQSNMPASSELPTQHIGDTPSRLPALCPACAVTIFPAELQWIDARTAGCPLCDSPVDSL
;
A
#
# COMPACT_ATOMS: atom_id res chain seq x y z
N MET A 1 13.56 0.56 38.28
CA MET A 1 12.68 1.27 37.33
C MET A 1 12.18 0.24 36.32
N HIS A 2 10.97 -0.28 36.51
CA HIS A 2 10.39 -1.29 35.63
C HIS A 2 9.60 -0.58 34.52
N SER A 3 10.15 -0.55 33.30
CA SER A 3 9.38 -0.13 32.13
C SER A 3 8.35 -1.20 31.80
N LEU A 4 7.09 -0.77 31.79
CA LEU A 4 5.94 -1.57 31.38
C LEU A 4 6.13 -2.00 29.92
N PHE A 5 6.19 -3.31 29.70
CA PHE A 5 6.09 -3.92 28.38
C PHE A 5 4.72 -3.58 27.79
N GLY A 6 4.64 -2.52 26.98
CA GLY A 6 3.59 -2.38 26.00
C GLY A 6 3.89 -3.39 24.89
N SER A 7 3.22 -4.54 24.90
CA SER A 7 3.34 -5.50 23.80
C SER A 7 2.86 -4.83 22.52
N THR A 8 3.76 -4.68 21.54
CA THR A 8 3.38 -4.24 20.20
C THR A 8 2.31 -5.20 19.69
N PRO A 9 1.10 -4.72 19.32
CA PRO A 9 0.04 -5.61 18.91
C PRO A 9 0.46 -6.35 17.62
N PRO A 10 0.08 -7.62 17.46
CA PRO A 10 0.39 -8.35 16.24
C PRO A 10 -0.15 -7.59 15.01
N ILE A 11 0.68 -7.49 13.97
CA ILE A 11 0.40 -6.65 12.79
C ILE A 11 -0.95 -6.98 12.16
N LYS A 12 -1.27 -8.26 11.95
CA LYS A 12 -2.47 -8.68 11.18
C LYS A 12 -3.78 -8.21 11.85
N PRO A 13 -4.04 -8.46 13.14
CA PRO A 13 -5.19 -7.89 13.83
C PRO A 13 -5.23 -6.35 13.82
N ALA A 14 -4.08 -5.68 14.00
CA ALA A 14 -4.01 -4.23 13.96
C ALA A 14 -4.42 -3.67 12.58
N LEU A 15 -3.90 -4.26 11.50
CA LEU A 15 -4.27 -3.92 10.13
C LEU A 15 -5.75 -4.20 9.85
N LYS A 16 -6.28 -5.33 10.34
CA LYS A 16 -7.70 -5.66 10.17
C LYS A 16 -8.60 -4.60 10.81
N ASN A 17 -8.26 -4.15 12.00
CA ASN A 17 -8.97 -3.07 12.68
C ASN A 17 -8.86 -1.73 11.93
N ALA A 18 -7.65 -1.39 11.44
CA ALA A 18 -7.44 -0.17 10.66
C ALA A 18 -8.23 -0.17 9.34
N ASN A 19 -8.26 -1.31 8.62
CA ASN A 19 -9.05 -1.48 7.41
C ASN A 19 -10.56 -1.41 7.70
N ALA A 20 -11.03 -1.97 8.82
CA ALA A 20 -12.44 -1.85 9.23
C ALA A 20 -12.84 -0.39 9.48
N ARG A 21 -11.99 0.39 10.16
CA ARG A 21 -12.20 1.84 10.37
C ARG A 21 -12.20 2.63 9.06
N LEU A 22 -11.31 2.26 8.14
CA LEU A 22 -11.29 2.89 6.82
C LEU A 22 -12.60 2.61 6.06
N ALA A 23 -13.10 1.38 6.13
CA ALA A 23 -14.34 0.96 5.49
C ALA A 23 -15.60 1.59 6.12
N SER A 24 -15.61 1.83 7.44
CA SER A 24 -16.71 2.49 8.15
C SER A 24 -16.78 4.00 7.97
N GLY A 25 -15.74 4.61 7.37
CA GLY A 25 -15.64 6.06 7.23
C GLY A 25 -14.96 6.78 8.39
N ASP A 26 -14.43 6.05 9.38
CA ASP A 26 -13.67 6.59 10.51
C ASP A 26 -12.24 6.96 10.09
N TYR A 27 -12.11 7.77 9.05
CA TYR A 27 -10.87 8.01 8.32
C TYR A 27 -9.73 8.54 9.21
N GLN A 28 -10.04 9.40 10.18
CA GLN A 28 -9.04 9.92 11.11
C GLN A 28 -8.49 8.84 12.04
N LEU A 29 -9.36 7.98 12.59
CA LEU A 29 -8.93 6.87 13.44
C LEU A 29 -8.24 5.78 12.63
N ALA A 30 -8.67 5.55 11.39
CA ALA A 30 -7.99 4.64 10.46
C ALA A 30 -6.55 5.10 10.20
N ALA A 31 -6.36 6.40 9.90
CA ALA A 31 -5.03 6.96 9.69
C ALA A 31 -4.12 6.78 10.91
N GLN A 32 -4.60 7.15 12.10
CA GLN A 32 -3.86 6.97 13.36
C GLN A 32 -3.48 5.49 13.60
N SER A 33 -4.38 4.57 13.26
CA SER A 33 -4.14 3.13 13.42
C SER A 33 -3.06 2.60 12.46
N TYR A 34 -2.95 3.16 11.26
CA TYR A 34 -1.85 2.82 10.34
C TYR A 34 -0.53 3.45 10.77
N GLU A 35 -0.57 4.71 11.19
CA GLU A 35 0.62 5.45 11.63
C GLU A 35 1.28 4.81 12.85
N SER A 36 0.49 4.29 13.80
CA SER A 36 1.04 3.57 14.96
C SER A 36 1.78 2.28 14.59
N LEU A 37 1.71 1.84 13.33
CA LEU A 37 2.42 0.68 12.80
C LEU A 37 3.68 1.04 12.02
N PHE A 38 3.97 2.33 11.77
CA PHE A 38 5.15 2.74 10.98
C PHE A 38 6.47 2.30 11.59
N ASP A 39 6.58 2.30 12.92
CA ASP A 39 7.80 1.92 13.64
C ASP A 39 7.80 0.44 14.04
N HIS A 40 6.87 -0.36 13.52
CA HIS A 40 6.81 -1.78 13.85
C HIS A 40 8.04 -2.50 13.30
N ALA A 41 8.82 -3.14 14.18
CA ALA A 41 10.10 -3.75 13.83
C ALA A 41 10.01 -4.75 12.67
N GLU A 42 8.97 -5.58 12.64
CA GLU A 42 8.71 -6.55 11.55
C GLU A 42 8.52 -5.90 10.16
N LEU A 43 8.16 -4.62 10.08
CA LEU A 43 7.99 -3.89 8.82
C LEU A 43 9.23 -3.08 8.42
N GLN A 44 10.20 -2.93 9.31
CA GLN A 44 11.40 -2.15 9.01
C GLN A 44 12.23 -2.84 7.92
N GLY A 45 12.66 -2.05 6.94
CA GLY A 45 13.41 -2.55 5.77
C GLY A 45 12.61 -3.49 4.88
N ARG A 46 11.26 -3.48 4.97
CA ARG A 46 10.38 -4.32 4.16
C ARG A 46 9.55 -3.50 3.17
N PRO A 47 9.34 -3.99 1.93
CA PRO A 47 8.52 -3.29 0.94
C PRO A 47 7.05 -3.16 1.36
N GLN A 48 6.54 -4.01 2.27
CA GLN A 48 5.18 -3.92 2.80
C GLN A 48 4.91 -2.59 3.52
N LEU A 49 5.96 -1.94 4.05
CA LEU A 49 5.85 -0.62 4.67
C LEU A 49 5.33 0.43 3.68
N ALA A 50 5.62 0.29 2.38
CA ALA A 50 5.07 1.16 1.35
C ALA A 50 3.54 1.16 1.32
N TYR A 51 2.94 -0.04 1.39
CA TYR A 51 1.49 -0.20 1.36
C TYR A 51 0.83 0.28 2.66
N LEU A 52 1.54 0.19 3.79
CA LEU A 52 1.09 0.81 5.03
C LEU A 52 1.03 2.33 4.90
N TYR A 53 2.07 2.96 4.33
CA TYR A 53 2.05 4.39 4.00
C TYR A 53 0.94 4.75 3.01
N PHE A 54 0.64 3.91 2.01
CA PHE A 54 -0.47 4.16 1.10
C PHE A 54 -1.83 4.14 1.80
N GLN A 55 -2.06 3.20 2.71
CA GLN A 55 -3.32 3.15 3.47
C GLN A 55 -3.45 4.33 4.44
N ALA A 56 -2.37 4.73 5.13
CA ALA A 56 -2.34 5.93 5.96
C ALA A 56 -2.61 7.19 5.12
N GLY A 57 -1.94 7.32 3.97
CA GLY A 57 -2.13 8.41 3.02
C GLY A 57 -3.57 8.50 2.52
N ARG A 58 -4.16 7.36 2.13
CA ARG A 58 -5.58 7.28 1.72
C ARG A 58 -6.51 7.71 2.85
N ALA A 59 -6.30 7.23 4.08
CA ALA A 59 -7.10 7.62 5.23
C ALA A 59 -7.00 9.13 5.54
N ARG A 60 -5.79 9.70 5.48
CA ARG A 60 -5.58 11.16 5.62
C ARG A 60 -6.24 11.95 4.49
N MET A 61 -6.17 11.46 3.26
CA MET A 61 -6.84 12.09 2.12
C MET A 61 -8.36 12.10 2.31
N MET A 62 -8.93 10.98 2.75
CA MET A 62 -10.37 10.85 3.00
C MET A 62 -10.85 11.70 4.18
N SER A 63 -9.97 12.03 5.13
CA SER A 63 -10.25 12.98 6.21
C SER A 63 -9.91 14.44 5.87
N GLY A 64 -9.60 14.76 4.61
CA GLY A 64 -9.32 16.13 4.15
C GLY A 64 -7.91 16.65 4.47
N GLN A 65 -7.03 15.82 5.02
CA GLN A 65 -5.66 16.20 5.40
C GLN A 65 -4.68 15.98 4.23
N PHE A 66 -4.90 16.69 3.12
CA PHE A 66 -4.23 16.42 1.85
C PHE A 66 -2.71 16.54 1.88
N SER A 67 -2.16 17.52 2.59
CA SER A 67 -0.69 17.68 2.69
C SER A 67 -0.01 16.48 3.37
N VAL A 68 -0.61 15.99 4.45
CA VAL A 68 -0.14 14.79 5.17
C VAL A 68 -0.31 13.56 4.28
N ALA A 69 -1.47 13.44 3.62
CA ALA A 69 -1.75 12.35 2.71
C ALA A 69 -0.69 12.22 1.61
N VAL A 70 -0.39 13.31 0.92
CA VAL A 70 0.62 13.34 -0.16
C VAL A 70 1.99 12.98 0.37
N SER A 71 2.36 13.43 1.56
CA SER A 71 3.65 13.10 2.18
C SER A 71 3.78 11.58 2.40
N TYR A 72 2.73 10.92 2.91
CA TYR A 72 2.72 9.46 3.06
C TYR A 72 2.71 8.72 1.72
N LEU A 73 1.90 9.17 0.75
CA LEU A 73 1.85 8.55 -0.58
C LEU A 73 3.21 8.62 -1.27
N ARG A 74 3.93 9.74 -1.14
CA ARG A 74 5.30 9.87 -1.65
C ARG A 74 6.26 8.92 -0.97
N ARG A 75 6.23 8.85 0.36
CA ARG A 75 7.12 7.94 1.11
C ARG A 75 6.92 6.48 0.71
N GLY A 76 5.67 6.05 0.50
CA GLY A 76 5.40 4.70 0.04
C GLY A 76 5.98 4.41 -1.36
N LEU A 77 5.92 5.36 -2.29
CA LEU A 77 6.52 5.21 -3.62
C LEU A 77 8.05 5.17 -3.56
N GLU A 78 8.65 5.99 -2.71
CA GLU A 78 10.10 5.97 -2.44
C GLU A 78 10.54 4.61 -1.90
N ILE A 79 9.81 4.02 -0.94
CA ILE A 79 10.10 2.67 -0.43
C ILE A 79 10.02 1.62 -1.55
N LEU A 80 9.02 1.68 -2.43
CA LEU A 80 8.97 0.75 -3.57
C LEU A 80 10.17 0.92 -4.52
N SER A 81 10.62 2.16 -4.73
CA SER A 81 11.82 2.47 -5.52
C SER A 81 13.09 1.91 -4.88
N GLU A 82 13.29 2.17 -3.58
CA GLU A 82 14.42 1.68 -2.77
C GLU A 82 14.51 0.13 -2.83
N HIS A 83 13.36 -0.54 -2.90
CA HIS A 83 13.26 -2.00 -3.01
C HIS A 83 13.18 -2.53 -4.46
N HIS A 84 13.43 -1.69 -5.47
CA HIS A 84 13.41 -2.06 -6.89
C HIS A 84 12.08 -2.70 -7.35
N ARG A 85 10.97 -2.32 -6.71
CA ARG A 85 9.61 -2.80 -7.00
C ARG A 85 8.95 -1.94 -8.08
N TYR A 86 9.61 -1.78 -9.22
CA TYR A 86 9.24 -0.78 -10.23
C TYR A 86 7.86 -1.00 -10.86
N LEU A 87 7.45 -2.26 -11.04
CA LEU A 87 6.11 -2.55 -11.54
C LEU A 87 5.04 -2.13 -10.53
N GLN A 88 5.21 -2.50 -9.26
CA GLN A 88 4.30 -2.08 -8.18
C GLN A 88 4.30 -0.56 -8.01
N LEU A 89 5.48 0.08 -8.11
CA LEU A 89 5.61 1.53 -8.09
C LEU A 89 4.79 2.17 -9.20
N HIS A 90 4.89 1.65 -10.43
CA HIS A 90 4.10 2.15 -11.56
C HIS A 90 2.59 2.04 -11.30
N GLN A 91 2.14 0.84 -10.95
CA GLN A 91 0.75 0.48 -10.76
C GLN A 91 0.12 1.30 -9.63
N ALA A 92 0.78 1.35 -8.47
CA ALA A 92 0.36 2.14 -7.33
C ALA A 92 0.32 3.63 -7.68
N ALA A 93 1.33 4.17 -8.39
CA ALA A 93 1.35 5.57 -8.78
C ALA A 93 0.18 5.93 -9.72
N GLN A 94 -0.16 5.08 -10.69
CA GLN A 94 -1.31 5.30 -11.58
C GLN A 94 -2.64 5.30 -10.82
N ARG A 95 -2.81 4.35 -9.88
CA ARG A 95 -4.00 4.31 -9.03
C ARG A 95 -4.08 5.55 -8.14
N ILE A 96 -3.00 5.89 -7.43
CA ILE A 96 -2.94 7.05 -6.53
C ILE A 96 -3.21 8.35 -7.30
N LYS A 97 -2.61 8.52 -8.48
CA LYS A 97 -2.88 9.65 -9.39
C LYS A 97 -4.38 9.76 -9.68
N SER A 98 -5.01 8.65 -10.09
CA SER A 98 -6.43 8.62 -10.41
C SER A 98 -7.30 8.98 -9.19
N GLU A 99 -6.96 8.46 -8.00
CA GLU A 99 -7.67 8.79 -6.76
C GLU A 99 -7.56 10.28 -6.39
N LEU A 100 -6.39 10.89 -6.60
CA LEU A 100 -6.17 12.32 -6.38
C LEU A 100 -6.94 13.18 -7.37
N GLU A 101 -6.91 12.84 -8.66
CA GLU A 101 -7.63 13.56 -9.72
C GLU A 101 -9.14 13.55 -9.51
N GLN A 102 -9.70 12.40 -9.10
CA GLN A 102 -11.12 12.27 -8.74
C GLN A 102 -11.55 13.20 -7.59
N ARG A 103 -10.59 13.69 -6.80
CA ARG A 103 -10.82 14.61 -5.66
C ARG A 103 -10.44 16.06 -5.99
N GLY A 104 -10.10 16.35 -7.25
CA GLY A 104 -9.66 17.67 -7.68
C GLY A 104 -8.22 18.03 -7.29
N LEU A 105 -7.46 17.08 -6.74
CA LEU A 105 -6.06 17.27 -6.30
C LEU A 105 -5.09 17.08 -7.48
N VAL A 106 -5.33 17.83 -8.57
CA VAL A 106 -4.64 17.66 -9.85
C VAL A 106 -3.15 18.00 -9.74
N ARG A 107 -2.79 18.98 -8.91
CA ARG A 107 -1.38 19.35 -8.70
C ARG A 107 -0.63 18.22 -8.01
N GLU A 108 -1.21 17.65 -6.97
CA GLU A 108 -0.67 16.54 -6.19
C GLU A 108 -0.55 15.28 -7.07
N ALA A 109 -1.55 15.01 -7.92
CA ALA A 109 -1.51 13.90 -8.87
C ALA A 109 -0.34 14.01 -9.86
N ARG A 110 -0.01 15.21 -10.34
CA ARG A 110 1.18 15.44 -11.18
C ARG A 110 2.47 15.20 -10.41
N LEU A 111 2.55 15.63 -9.15
CA LEU A 111 3.73 15.38 -8.32
C LEU A 111 3.97 13.88 -8.11
N ILE A 112 2.92 13.12 -7.84
CA ILE A 112 2.99 11.65 -7.74
C ILE A 112 3.48 11.03 -9.05
N SER A 113 2.95 11.49 -10.19
CA SER A 113 3.34 10.98 -11.50
C SER A 113 4.83 11.26 -11.81
N ALA A 114 5.29 12.48 -11.54
CA ALA A 114 6.68 12.87 -11.75
C ALA A 114 7.64 12.12 -10.81
N LEU A 115 7.24 11.91 -9.54
CA LEU A 115 8.01 11.11 -8.60
C LEU A 115 8.16 9.67 -9.08
N ALA A 116 7.06 9.06 -9.56
CA ALA A 116 7.11 7.70 -10.08
C ALA A 116 8.04 7.59 -11.30
N GLN A 117 7.93 8.53 -12.25
CA GLN A 117 8.77 8.55 -13.45
C GLN A 117 10.26 8.75 -13.15
N SER A 118 10.59 9.65 -12.22
CA SER A 118 12.00 9.90 -11.82
C SER A 118 12.65 8.75 -11.06
N ASN A 119 11.83 7.88 -10.45
CA ASN A 119 12.28 6.70 -9.72
C ASN A 119 12.26 5.41 -10.57
N MET A 120 11.82 5.48 -11.82
CA MET A 120 11.88 4.33 -12.73
C MET A 120 13.26 4.24 -13.38
N PRO A 121 13.74 3.02 -13.66
CA PRO A 121 14.89 2.85 -14.54
C PRO A 121 14.57 3.36 -15.95
N ALA A 122 15.60 3.63 -16.74
CA ALA A 122 15.44 3.96 -18.15
C ALA A 122 14.60 2.85 -18.84
N SER A 123 13.73 3.24 -19.78
CA SER A 123 12.59 2.48 -20.31
C SER A 123 12.88 1.07 -20.86
N SER A 124 14.15 0.69 -20.97
CA SER A 124 14.65 -0.61 -21.43
C SER A 124 14.54 -1.74 -20.39
N GLU A 125 14.29 -1.41 -19.12
CA GLU A 125 14.41 -2.36 -17.99
C GLU A 125 13.09 -2.68 -17.28
N LEU A 126 11.95 -2.25 -17.81
CA LEU A 126 10.66 -2.61 -17.21
C LEU A 126 10.50 -4.15 -17.26
N PRO A 127 10.37 -4.84 -16.11
CA PRO A 127 10.14 -6.27 -16.12
C PRO A 127 8.76 -6.53 -16.73
N THR A 128 8.73 -7.15 -17.91
CA THR A 128 7.54 -7.84 -18.40
C THR A 128 7.27 -8.98 -17.43
N GLN A 129 6.33 -8.79 -16.49
CA GLN A 129 5.81 -9.93 -15.75
C GLN A 129 5.06 -10.83 -16.73
N HIS A 130 5.75 -11.87 -17.20
CA HIS A 130 5.11 -13.04 -17.79
C HIS A 130 4.52 -13.87 -16.66
N ILE A 131 3.20 -13.75 -16.50
CA ILE A 131 2.38 -14.71 -15.76
C ILE A 131 1.30 -15.13 -16.76
N GLY A 132 1.15 -16.45 -16.95
CA GLY A 132 0.32 -17.05 -17.99
C GLY A 132 -1.09 -16.47 -18.07
N ASP A 133 -1.63 -16.50 -19.29
CA ASP A 133 -2.79 -15.77 -19.83
C ASP A 133 -4.16 -15.98 -19.17
N THR A 134 -4.25 -16.30 -17.87
CA THR A 134 -5.54 -16.36 -17.18
C THR A 134 -5.52 -15.46 -15.96
N PRO A 135 -6.29 -14.35 -15.93
CA PRO A 135 -6.47 -13.56 -14.73
C PRO A 135 -7.26 -14.43 -13.73
N SER A 136 -6.53 -15.12 -12.86
CA SER A 136 -7.13 -15.91 -11.78
C SER A 136 -7.95 -14.95 -10.91
N ARG A 137 -9.23 -15.26 -10.69
CA ARG A 137 -10.12 -14.36 -9.92
C ARG A 137 -9.65 -14.33 -8.48
N LEU A 138 -9.16 -13.19 -8.00
CA LEU A 138 -8.79 -13.03 -6.60
C LEU A 138 -9.98 -12.50 -5.78
N PRO A 139 -10.05 -12.80 -4.47
CA PRO A 139 -11.01 -12.14 -3.61
C PRO A 139 -10.76 -10.62 -3.60
N ALA A 140 -11.84 -9.83 -3.49
CA ALA A 140 -11.74 -8.37 -3.48
C ALA A 140 -10.98 -7.83 -2.26
N LEU A 141 -10.99 -8.57 -1.15
CA LEU A 141 -10.32 -8.24 0.10
C LEU A 141 -9.37 -9.38 0.52
N CYS A 142 -8.26 -9.02 1.15
CA CYS A 142 -7.39 -10.01 1.78
C CYS A 142 -8.09 -10.66 2.99
N PRO A 143 -8.16 -12.00 3.09
CA PRO A 143 -8.83 -12.66 4.21
C PRO A 143 -8.14 -12.43 5.56
N ALA A 144 -6.83 -12.12 5.55
CA ALA A 144 -6.05 -11.94 6.77
C ALA A 144 -6.14 -10.53 7.36
N CYS A 145 -6.04 -9.49 6.53
CA CYS A 145 -6.02 -8.10 6.98
C CYS A 145 -7.17 -7.24 6.47
N ALA A 146 -8.05 -7.77 5.61
CA ALA A 146 -9.19 -7.07 5.01
C ALA A 146 -8.85 -5.87 4.12
N VAL A 147 -7.60 -5.71 3.67
CA VAL A 147 -7.25 -4.68 2.67
C VAL A 147 -7.84 -5.02 1.31
N THR A 148 -8.26 -4.00 0.55
CA THR A 148 -8.59 -4.15 -0.86
C THR A 148 -7.40 -4.68 -1.65
N ILE A 149 -7.65 -5.68 -2.49
CA ILE A 149 -6.65 -6.29 -3.35
C ILE A 149 -6.71 -5.66 -4.73
N PHE A 150 -5.58 -5.18 -5.21
CA PHE A 150 -5.40 -4.70 -6.57
C PHE A 150 -4.53 -5.71 -7.32
N PRO A 151 -5.10 -6.56 -8.20
CA PRO A 151 -4.37 -7.66 -8.83
C PRO A 151 -3.06 -7.24 -9.51
N ALA A 152 -3.05 -6.03 -10.06
CA ALA A 152 -1.92 -5.50 -10.80
C ALA A 152 -0.76 -5.00 -9.90
N GLU A 153 -1.00 -4.82 -8.60
CA GLU A 153 0.01 -4.43 -7.60
C GLU A 153 0.58 -5.66 -6.85
N LEU A 154 0.09 -6.87 -7.14
CA LEU A 154 0.47 -8.08 -6.42
C LEU A 154 1.79 -8.67 -6.89
N GLN A 155 2.52 -9.26 -5.95
CA GLN A 155 3.59 -10.21 -6.25
C GLN A 155 3.00 -11.61 -6.24
N TRP A 156 2.95 -12.25 -7.42
CA TRP A 156 2.56 -13.66 -7.53
C TRP A 156 3.67 -14.56 -7.01
N ILE A 157 3.28 -15.55 -6.21
CA ILE A 157 4.16 -16.58 -5.64
C ILE A 157 4.21 -17.78 -6.59
N ASP A 158 3.04 -18.17 -7.11
CA ASP A 158 2.86 -19.21 -8.12
C ASP A 158 1.65 -18.89 -9.02
N ALA A 159 1.18 -19.85 -9.80
CA ALA A 159 0.08 -19.68 -10.75
C ALA A 159 -1.29 -19.36 -10.10
N ARG A 160 -1.45 -19.61 -8.80
CA ARG A 160 -2.73 -19.51 -8.08
C ARG A 160 -2.65 -18.68 -6.81
N THR A 161 -1.46 -18.46 -6.27
CA THR A 161 -1.27 -17.77 -5.00
C THR A 161 -0.46 -16.49 -5.21
N ALA A 162 -1.00 -15.39 -4.69
CA ALA A 162 -0.33 -14.10 -4.64
C ALA A 162 -0.11 -13.63 -3.20
N GLY A 163 0.95 -12.88 -2.95
CA GLY A 163 1.21 -12.27 -1.64
C GLY A 163 0.40 -10.99 -1.45
N CYS A 164 -0.31 -10.87 -0.32
CA CYS A 164 -0.95 -9.61 0.06
C CYS A 164 0.11 -8.52 0.29
N PRO A 165 0.05 -7.38 -0.41
CA PRO A 165 1.12 -6.39 -0.38
C PRO A 165 1.24 -5.65 0.97
N LEU A 166 0.18 -5.70 1.79
CA LEU A 166 0.14 -5.03 3.10
C LEU A 166 0.56 -5.92 4.26
N CYS A 167 0.16 -7.20 4.27
CA CYS A 167 0.36 -8.10 5.42
C CYS A 167 1.10 -9.40 5.10
N ASP A 168 1.53 -9.56 3.85
CA ASP A 168 2.30 -10.70 3.34
C ASP A 168 1.60 -12.06 3.42
N SER A 169 0.33 -12.09 3.83
CA SER A 169 -0.46 -13.33 3.80
C SER A 169 -0.69 -13.79 2.35
N PRO A 170 -0.63 -15.10 2.10
CA PRO A 170 -1.03 -15.66 0.81
C PRO A 170 -2.51 -15.38 0.53
N VAL A 171 -2.83 -15.13 -0.73
CA VAL A 171 -4.16 -14.94 -1.26
C VAL A 171 -4.30 -15.84 -2.47
N ASP A 172 -5.17 -16.84 -2.35
CA ASP A 172 -5.43 -17.79 -3.42
C ASP A 172 -6.50 -17.26 -4.38
N SER A 173 -6.35 -17.61 -5.65
CA SER A 173 -7.37 -17.45 -6.67
C SER A 173 -8.58 -18.35 -6.41
N LEU A 174 -9.76 -17.77 -6.58
CA LEU A 174 -11.08 -18.40 -6.56
C LEU A 174 -11.29 -19.36 -7.74
#